data_AF-E6TVS1-F1
#
_entry.id   AF-E6TVS1-F1
#
_cell.length_a   1.000
_cell.length_b   1.000
_cell.length_c   1.000
_cell.angle_alpha   90.00
_cell.angle_beta   90.00
_cell.angle_gamma   90.00
#
_symmetry.space_group_name_H-M   'P 1'
#
loop_
_entity.id
_entity.type
_entity.pdbx_description
1 polymer ?
#
loop_
_entity_poly.entity_id
_entity_poly.type
_entity_poly.pdbx_seq_one_letter_code
_entity_poly.pdbx_strand_id
1 'polypeptide(L)'
;MKKITDERLLLQNLINIRIVYIIQTIGIIGILGYDLVSKGFDEMRENPLWLLLIITGVTSAYLSMSISADYENNKINPQKSLSISLVVLLLISTVIGFFVSLTDGFAIINGVMIGGIIFVCGLIPIVYIYNLRKKRQDENNED
;
A
#
# COMPACT_ATOMS: atom_id res chain seq x y z
N MET A 1 24.83 -21.00 10.41
CA MET A 1 23.43 -21.34 10.76
C MET A 1 23.05 -22.64 10.07
N LYS A 2 22.45 -23.59 10.79
CA LYS A 2 21.95 -24.83 10.18
C LYS A 2 20.58 -24.53 9.55
N LYS A 3 20.39 -24.92 8.28
CA LYS A 3 19.11 -24.72 7.58
C LYS A 3 18.04 -25.56 8.29
N ILE A 4 16.94 -24.93 8.69
CA ILE A 4 15.79 -25.64 9.25
C ILE A 4 15.09 -26.31 8.06
N THR A 5 14.97 -27.64 8.10
CA THR A 5 14.33 -28.45 7.06
C THR A 5 12.95 -28.96 7.45
N ASP A 6 12.61 -28.91 8.74
CA ASP A 6 11.29 -29.33 9.23
C ASP A 6 10.26 -28.23 9.01
N GLU A 7 9.18 -28.57 8.30
CA GLU A 7 8.07 -27.66 7.96
C GLU A 7 7.37 -27.12 9.22
N ARG A 8 7.27 -27.91 10.29
CA ARG A 8 6.62 -27.49 11.54
C ARG A 8 7.40 -26.36 12.20
N LEU A 9 8.72 -26.50 12.25
CA LEU A 9 9.62 -25.49 12.81
C LEU A 9 9.67 -24.23 11.94
N LEU A 10 9.57 -24.38 10.62
CA LEU A 10 9.47 -23.26 9.69
C LEU A 10 8.17 -22.47 9.89
N LEU A 11 7.03 -23.15 10.02
CA LEU A 11 5.74 -22.50 10.26
C LEU A 11 5.73 -21.75 11.60
N GLN A 12 6.31 -22.35 12.65
CA GLN A 12 6.43 -21.70 13.95
C GLN A 12 7.36 -20.48 13.89
N ASN A 13 8.44 -20.53 13.10
CA ASN A 13 9.31 -19.38 12.88
C ASN A 13 8.56 -18.22 12.19
N LEU A 14 7.73 -18.51 11.17
CA LEU A 14 6.90 -17.50 10.51
C LEU A 14 5.87 -16.87 11.46
N ILE A 15 5.26 -17.65 12.34
CA ILE A 15 4.35 -17.14 13.37
C ILE A 15 5.11 -16.23 14.34
N ASN A 16 6.32 -16.60 14.76
CA ASN A 16 7.13 -15.77 15.64
C ASN A 16 7.51 -14.45 14.98
N ILE A 17 7.95 -14.47 13.71
CA ILE A 17 8.22 -13.25 12.93
C ILE A 17 6.97 -12.38 12.83
N ARG A 18 5.80 -12.97 12.60
CA ARG A 18 4.52 -12.24 12.54
C ARG A 18 4.22 -11.53 13.87
N ILE A 19 4.40 -12.20 15.00
CA ILE A 19 4.16 -11.61 16.32
C ILE A 19 5.13 -10.43 16.56
N VAL A 20 6.42 -10.62 16.28
CA VAL A 20 7.43 -9.57 16.43
C VAL A 20 7.10 -8.37 15.54
N TYR A 21 6.71 -8.63 14.28
CA TYR A 21 6.31 -7.58 13.33
C TYR A 21 5.10 -6.79 13.83
N ILE A 22 4.08 -7.46 14.39
CA ILE A 22 2.91 -6.80 14.96
C ILE A 22 3.31 -5.91 16.14
N ILE A 23 4.12 -6.42 17.06
CA ILE A 23 4.59 -5.66 18.23
C ILE A 23 5.40 -4.44 17.79
N GLN A 24 6.32 -4.62 16.82
CA GLN A 24 7.13 -3.54 16.27
C GLN A 24 6.26 -2.46 15.62
N THR A 25 5.25 -2.88 14.83
CA THR A 25 4.33 -1.96 14.16
C THR A 25 3.52 -1.17 15.18
N ILE A 26 2.98 -1.82 16.21
CA ILE A 26 2.25 -1.16 17.30
C ILE A 26 3.17 -0.21 18.07
N GLY A 27 4.41 -0.61 18.35
CA GLY A 27 5.39 0.25 19.01
C GLY A 27 5.69 1.52 18.22
N ILE A 28 5.92 1.41 16.91
CA ILE A 28 6.14 2.56 16.03
C ILE A 28 4.90 3.46 16.00
N ILE A 29 3.70 2.88 15.84
CA ILE A 29 2.44 3.64 15.84
C ILE A 29 2.23 4.33 17.20
N GLY A 30 2.57 3.69 18.32
CA GLY A 30 2.44 4.27 19.65
C GLY A 30 3.35 5.48 19.86
N ILE A 31 4.62 5.38 19.45
CA ILE A 31 5.58 6.49 19.54
C ILE A 31 5.13 7.65 18.65
N LEU A 32 4.79 7.38 17.39
CA LEU A 32 4.34 8.41 16.46
C LEU A 32 3.00 9.02 16.87
N GLY A 33 2.10 8.22 17.44
CA GLY A 33 0.83 8.68 17.98
C GLY A 33 1.01 9.59 19.20
N TYR A 34 2.02 9.30 20.04
CA TYR A 34 2.39 10.19 21.14
C TYR A 34 2.97 11.52 20.63
N ASP A 35 3.87 11.48 19.64
CA ASP A 35 4.41 12.69 19.00
C ASP A 35 3.29 13.51 18.35
N LEU A 36 2.34 12.86 17.68
CA LEU A 36 1.19 13.51 17.06
C LEU A 36 0.34 14.30 18.06
N VAL A 37 0.04 13.71 19.23
CA VAL A 37 -0.80 14.35 20.25
C VAL A 37 -0.03 15.42 21.03
N SER A 38 1.26 15.21 21.27
CA SER A 38 2.04 16.08 22.16
C SER A 38 2.69 17.26 21.42
N LYS A 39 3.16 17.03 20.20
CA LYS A 39 4.03 17.93 19.45
C LYS A 39 3.43 18.36 18.11
N GLY A 40 2.41 17.64 17.64
CA GLY A 40 1.71 17.93 16.41
C GLY A 40 2.23 17.15 15.21
N PHE A 41 1.61 17.40 14.06
CA PHE A 41 1.77 16.58 12.87
C PHE A 41 3.10 16.78 12.14
N ASP A 42 3.65 18.00 12.20
CA ASP A 42 4.92 18.32 11.55
C ASP A 42 6.08 17.61 12.26
N GLU A 43 6.13 17.66 13.59
CA GLU A 43 7.18 17.01 14.38
C GLU A 43 7.10 15.47 14.30
N MET A 44 5.89 14.91 14.17
CA MET A 44 5.72 13.48 13.91
C MET A 44 6.33 13.06 12.55
N ARG A 45 6.19 13.89 11.51
CA ARG A 45 6.74 13.58 10.17
C ARG A 45 8.25 13.73 10.09
N GLU A 46 8.83 14.62 10.88
CA GLU A 46 10.29 14.78 10.99
C GLU A 46 10.96 13.60 11.72
N ASN A 47 10.19 12.84 12.52
CA ASN A 47 10.70 11.64 13.18
C ASN A 47 11.08 10.55 12.15
N PRO A 48 12.32 10.04 12.15
CA PRO A 48 12.75 8.97 11.25
C PRO A 48 11.88 7.70 11.29
N LEU A 49 11.21 7.45 12.43
CA LEU A 49 10.26 6.34 12.59
C LEU A 49 9.06 6.47 11.66
N TRP A 50 8.63 7.69 11.32
CA TRP A 50 7.57 7.93 10.36
C TRP A 50 7.97 7.41 8.98
N LEU A 51 9.16 7.77 8.51
CA LEU A 51 9.68 7.30 7.23
C LEU A 51 9.83 5.78 7.20
N LEU A 52 10.34 5.18 8.28
CA LEU A 52 10.42 3.71 8.41
C LEU A 52 9.04 3.05 8.33
N LEU A 53 8.02 3.62 8.97
CA LEU A 53 6.65 3.10 8.91
C LEU A 53 6.11 3.15 7.48
N ILE A 54 6.35 4.25 6.76
CA ILE A 54 5.88 4.40 5.38
C ILE A 54 6.58 3.40 4.44
N ILE A 55 7.92 3.30 4.48
CA ILE A 55 8.66 2.38 3.60
C ILE A 55 8.27 0.92 3.86
N THR A 56 8.20 0.52 5.13
CA THR A 56 7.84 -0.85 5.50
C THR A 56 6.38 -1.16 5.14
N GLY A 57 5.46 -0.21 5.36
CA GLY A 57 4.06 -0.32 4.97
C GLY A 57 3.87 -0.46 3.46
N VAL A 58 4.55 0.37 2.66
CA VAL A 58 4.50 0.28 1.19
C VAL A 58 5.04 -1.06 0.72
N THR A 59 6.19 -1.49 1.23
CA THR A 59 6.79 -2.78 0.86
C THR A 59 5.87 -3.95 1.23
N SER A 60 5.29 -3.93 2.43
CA SER A 60 4.33 -4.94 2.89
C SER A 60 3.09 -5.00 2.00
N ALA A 61 2.56 -3.85 1.58
CA ALA A 61 1.42 -3.77 0.67
C ALA A 61 1.74 -4.39 -0.71
N TYR A 62 2.91 -4.08 -1.30
CA TYR A 62 3.33 -4.68 -2.56
C TYR A 62 3.52 -6.20 -2.46
N LEU A 63 4.12 -6.68 -1.36
CA LEU A 63 4.35 -8.10 -1.13
C LEU A 63 3.03 -8.86 -0.90
N SER A 64 2.10 -8.25 -0.15
CA SER A 64 0.76 -8.79 0.04
C SER A 64 0.00 -8.84 -1.28
N MET A 65 0.12 -7.80 -2.11
CA MET A 65 -0.53 -7.74 -3.42
C MET A 65 -0.03 -8.83 -4.37
N SER A 66 1.28 -9.11 -4.40
CA SER A 66 1.80 -10.22 -5.20
C SER A 66 1.22 -11.57 -4.76
N ILE A 67 1.13 -11.81 -3.46
CA ILE A 67 0.57 -13.06 -2.91
C ILE A 67 -0.93 -13.15 -3.16
N SER A 68 -1.66 -12.04 -3.02
CA SER A 68 -3.10 -12.02 -3.33
C SER A 68 -3.38 -12.35 -4.78
N ALA A 69 -2.53 -11.89 -5.71
CA ALA A 69 -2.63 -12.28 -7.11
C ALA A 69 -2.28 -13.76 -7.36
N ASP A 70 -1.43 -14.39 -6.52
CA ASP A 70 -1.14 -15.85 -6.52
C ASP A 70 -2.31 -16.68 -6.04
N TYR A 71 -3.02 -16.22 -5.02
CA TYR A 71 -4.12 -16.96 -4.42
C TYR A 71 -5.46 -16.79 -5.15
N GLU A 72 -5.53 -15.86 -6.11
CA GLU A 72 -6.75 -15.54 -6.85
C GLU A 72 -7.07 -16.63 -7.90
N ASN A 73 -7.82 -17.64 -7.46
CA ASN A 73 -8.20 -18.83 -8.23
C ASN A 73 -9.21 -18.57 -9.39
N ASN A 74 -9.66 -17.31 -9.56
CA ASN A 74 -10.66 -16.92 -10.54
C ASN A 74 -10.01 -16.19 -11.71
N LYS A 75 -10.35 -16.56 -12.96
CA LYS A 75 -9.92 -15.89 -14.19
C LYS A 75 -10.52 -14.47 -14.28
N ILE A 76 -10.07 -13.54 -13.45
CA ILE A 76 -10.45 -12.14 -13.54
C ILE A 76 -9.79 -11.57 -14.78
N ASN A 77 -10.59 -11.06 -15.72
CA ASN A 77 -10.05 -10.40 -16.90
C ASN A 77 -9.25 -9.14 -16.45
N PRO A 78 -7.93 -9.08 -16.71
CA PRO A 78 -7.05 -8.03 -16.23
C PRO A 78 -7.46 -6.66 -16.78
N GLN A 79 -8.05 -6.60 -17.97
CA GLN A 79 -8.57 -5.36 -18.54
C GLN A 79 -9.80 -4.85 -17.78
N LYS A 80 -10.72 -5.74 -17.38
CA LYS A 80 -11.91 -5.33 -16.59
C LYS A 80 -11.51 -4.83 -15.21
N SER A 81 -10.58 -5.52 -14.55
CA SER A 81 -10.13 -5.08 -13.22
C SER A 81 -9.33 -3.79 -13.30
N LEU A 82 -8.53 -3.58 -14.35
CA LEU A 82 -7.86 -2.31 -14.56
C LEU A 82 -8.83 -1.14 -14.66
N SER A 83 -9.86 -1.29 -15.49
CA SER A 83 -10.87 -0.23 -15.68
C SER A 83 -11.59 0.10 -14.38
N ILE A 84 -11.92 -0.92 -13.57
CA ILE A 84 -12.53 -0.70 -12.25
C ILE A 84 -11.56 0.04 -11.32
N SER A 85 -10.31 -0.41 -11.21
CA SER A 85 -9.29 0.24 -10.37
C SER A 85 -9.02 1.69 -10.79
N LEU A 86 -9.01 1.96 -12.10
CA LEU A 86 -8.80 3.31 -12.65
C LEU A 86 -9.98 4.24 -12.33
N VAL A 87 -11.23 3.75 -12.46
CA VAL A 87 -12.44 4.51 -12.11
C VAL A 87 -12.46 4.83 -10.62
N VAL A 88 -12.13 3.87 -9.76
CA VAL A 88 -12.05 4.07 -8.31
C VAL A 88 -10.97 5.09 -7.96
N LEU A 89 -9.78 5.01 -8.58
CA LEU A 89 -8.72 5.99 -8.36
C LEU A 89 -9.14 7.40 -8.78
N LEU A 90 -9.81 7.52 -9.92
CA LEU A 90 -10.30 8.80 -10.43
C LEU A 90 -11.35 9.41 -9.47
N LEU A 91 -12.26 8.59 -8.94
CA LEU A 91 -13.22 9.03 -7.92
C LEU A 91 -12.51 9.51 -6.64
N ILE A 92 -11.59 8.72 -6.09
CA ILE A 92 -10.86 9.06 -4.86
C ILE A 92 -10.07 10.37 -5.05
N SER A 93 -9.33 10.48 -6.16
CA SER A 93 -8.56 11.67 -6.50
C SER A 93 -9.44 12.91 -6.60
N THR A 94 -10.61 12.79 -7.24
CA THR A 94 -11.55 13.90 -7.42
C THR A 94 -12.16 14.34 -6.09
N VAL A 95 -12.56 13.37 -5.25
CA VAL A 95 -13.11 13.65 -3.91
C VAL A 95 -12.06 14.37 -3.05
N ILE A 96 -10.83 13.85 -2.99
CA ILE A 96 -9.77 14.47 -2.18
C ILE A 96 -9.43 15.87 -2.72
N GLY A 97 -9.27 16.03 -4.03
CA GLY A 97 -9.01 17.34 -4.64
C GLY A 97 -10.11 18.36 -4.37
N PHE A 98 -11.38 17.90 -4.36
CA PHE A 98 -12.52 18.74 -4.01
C PHE A 98 -12.49 19.16 -2.53
N PHE A 99 -12.24 18.24 -1.60
CA PHE A 99 -12.10 18.57 -0.18
C PHE A 99 -10.97 19.58 0.09
N VAL A 100 -9.84 19.42 -0.60
CA VAL A 100 -8.72 20.36 -0.51
C VAL A 100 -9.10 21.74 -1.04
N SER A 101 -9.89 21.82 -2.11
CA SER A 101 -10.34 23.11 -2.67
C SER A 101 -11.32 23.87 -1.77
N LEU A 102 -11.95 23.19 -0.81
CA LEU A 102 -12.85 23.79 0.18
C LEU A 102 -12.13 24.25 1.46
N THR A 103 -10.83 24.00 1.59
CA THR A 103 -10.07 24.39 2.79
C THR A 103 -9.61 25.85 2.68
N ASP A 104 -9.96 26.66 3.68
CA ASP A 104 -9.59 28.08 3.74
C ASP A 104 -8.07 28.27 3.64
N GLY A 105 -7.64 29.07 2.64
CA GLY A 105 -6.22 29.35 2.36
C GLY A 105 -5.65 28.63 1.13
N PHE A 106 -6.34 27.64 0.57
CA PHE A 106 -5.91 26.96 -0.66
C PHE A 106 -6.75 27.40 -1.87
N ALA A 107 -6.10 27.92 -2.92
CA ALA A 107 -6.77 28.22 -4.19
C ALA A 107 -7.27 26.92 -4.86
N ILE A 108 -8.27 27.02 -5.75
CA ILE A 108 -8.81 25.90 -6.55
C ILE A 108 -7.68 25.13 -7.29
N ILE A 109 -6.64 25.86 -7.72
CA ILE A 109 -5.43 25.31 -8.34
C ILE A 109 -4.70 24.29 -7.45
N ASN A 110 -4.69 24.50 -6.13
CA ASN A 110 -4.03 23.59 -5.19
C ASN A 110 -4.79 22.27 -5.05
N GLY A 111 -6.13 22.32 -5.07
CA GLY A 111 -6.96 21.11 -5.10
C GLY A 111 -6.73 20.28 -6.35
N VAL A 112 -6.64 20.93 -7.51
CA VAL A 112 -6.32 20.26 -8.79
C VAL A 112 -4.91 19.68 -8.80
N MET A 113 -3.92 20.41 -8.28
CA MET A 113 -2.54 19.93 -8.14
C MET A 113 -2.45 18.68 -7.24
N ILE A 114 -3.05 18.72 -6.05
CA ILE A 114 -3.02 17.62 -5.09
C ILE A 114 -3.77 16.40 -5.63
N GLY A 115 -4.94 16.59 -6.25
CA GLY A 115 -5.64 15.52 -6.95
C GLY A 115 -4.78 14.91 -8.05
N GLY A 116 -4.16 15.73 -8.90
CA GLY A 116 -3.26 15.28 -9.96
C GLY A 116 -2.08 14.44 -9.45
N ILE A 117 -1.45 14.87 -8.35
CA ILE A 117 -0.34 14.11 -7.72
C ILE A 117 -0.82 12.75 -7.22
N ILE A 118 -1.96 12.70 -6.52
CA ILE A 118 -2.54 11.45 -6.01
C ILE A 118 -2.89 10.51 -7.18
N PHE A 119 -3.45 11.05 -8.26
CA PHE A 119 -3.76 10.28 -9.46
C PHE A 119 -2.50 9.65 -10.07
N VAL A 120 -1.45 10.44 -10.31
CA VAL A 120 -0.19 9.94 -10.88
C VAL A 120 0.46 8.90 -9.96
N CYS A 121 0.48 9.14 -8.65
CA CYS A 121 1.03 8.20 -7.68
C CYS A 121 0.24 6.87 -7.66
N GLY A 122 -1.10 6.95 -7.72
CA GLY A 122 -1.97 5.78 -7.74
C GLY A 122 -1.90 4.95 -9.02
N LEU A 123 -1.44 5.51 -10.14
CA LEU A 123 -1.25 4.75 -11.38
C LEU A 123 -0.16 3.69 -11.25
N ILE A 124 0.91 3.95 -10.50
CA ILE A 124 2.05 3.04 -10.33
C ILE A 124 1.61 1.65 -9.81
N PRO A 125 0.91 1.53 -8.66
CA PRO A 125 0.44 0.24 -8.17
C PRO A 125 -0.61 -0.39 -9.10
N ILE A 126 -1.47 0.39 -9.75
CA ILE A 126 -2.49 -0.14 -10.69
C ILE A 126 -1.83 -0.80 -11.90
N VAL A 127 -0.82 -0.14 -12.49
CA VAL A 127 -0.05 -0.68 -13.61
C VAL A 127 0.72 -1.92 -13.17
N TYR A 128 1.29 -1.91 -11.95
CA TYR A 128 1.98 -3.08 -11.40
C TYR A 128 1.04 -4.29 -11.28
N ILE A 129 -0.16 -4.14 -10.70
CA ILE A 129 -1.18 -5.21 -10.64
C ILE A 129 -1.50 -5.74 -12.04
N TYR A 130 -1.70 -4.83 -13.00
CA TYR A 130 -2.06 -5.23 -14.35
C TYR A 130 -1.00 -6.08 -15.02
N ASN A 131 0.26 -5.66 -14.96
CA ASN A 131 1.36 -6.42 -15.53
C ASN A 131 1.47 -7.79 -14.85
N LEU A 132 1.27 -7.84 -13.53
CA LEU A 132 1.34 -9.07 -12.75
C LEU A 132 0.18 -10.03 -13.12
N ARG A 133 -1.02 -9.52 -13.39
CA ARG A 133 -2.17 -10.30 -13.87
C ARG A 133 -2.07 -10.69 -15.35
N LYS A 134 -1.54 -9.81 -16.20
CA LYS A 134 -1.37 -10.05 -17.63
C LYS A 134 -0.35 -11.16 -17.88
N LYS A 135 0.82 -11.08 -17.24
CA LYS A 135 1.87 -12.10 -17.34
C LYS A 135 1.32 -13.51 -17.01
N ARG A 136 0.43 -13.60 -16.03
CA ARG A 136 -0.20 -14.88 -15.62
C ARG A 136 -1.27 -15.37 -16.57
N GLN A 137 -2.01 -14.49 -17.24
CA GLN A 137 -2.94 -14.91 -18.28
C GLN A 137 -2.19 -15.50 -19.47
N ASP A 138 -1.06 -14.91 -19.83
CA ASP A 138 -0.21 -15.43 -20.90
C ASP A 138 0.34 -16.81 -20.51
N GLU A 139 0.86 -16.99 -19.28
CA GLU A 139 1.30 -18.29 -18.75
C GLU A 139 0.18 -19.36 -18.73
N ASN A 140 -1.05 -19.01 -18.31
CA ASN A 140 -2.19 -19.97 -18.28
C ASN A 140 -2.82 -20.27 -19.66
N ASN A 141 -2.49 -19.52 -20.71
CA ASN A 141 -2.99 -19.77 -22.06
C ASN A 141 -2.02 -20.62 -22.90
N GLU A 142 -0.79 -20.84 -22.40
CA GLU A 142 0.24 -21.67 -23.04
C GLU A 142 0.18 -23.15 -22.60
N ASP A 143 -0.60 -23.48 -21.55
CA ASP A 143 -0.94 -24.84 -21.08
C ASP A 143 -2.30 -25.33 -21.62
#